data_AF-A0A529LZF5-F1
#
_entry.id   AF-A0A529LZF5-F1
#
_cell.length_a   1.000
_cell.length_b   1.000
_cell.length_c   1.000
_cell.angle_alpha   90.00
_cell.angle_beta   90.00
_cell.angle_gamma   90.00
#
_symmetry.space_group_name_H-M   'P 1'
#
loop_
_entity.id
_entity.type
_entity.pdbx_description
1 polymer ?
#
loop_
_entity_poly.entity_id
_entity_poly.type
_entity_poly.pdbx_seq_one_letter_code
_entity_poly.pdbx_strand_id
1 'polypeptide(L)'
;LQAYEALEELIGRIVSYAGLVYAGNTADPQRAKLYGDVQEKMTDASAHLLFFALELNLIDDAAIESALAADKAFGHYRPWVLDLR
;
A
#
# COMPACT_ATOMS: atom_id res chain seq x y z
N LEU A 1 10.61 4.00 3.97
CA LEU A 1 9.66 2.86 3.88
C LEU A 1 8.60 2.89 4.97
N GLN A 2 8.93 3.16 6.23
CA GLN A 2 7.94 3.27 7.33
C GLN A 2 6.70 4.14 7.02
N ALA A 3 6.88 5.33 6.42
CA ALA A 3 5.74 6.17 6.06
C ALA A 3 4.87 5.56 4.94
N TYR A 4 5.49 4.89 3.97
CA TYR A 4 4.79 4.17 2.91
C TYR A 4 4.00 2.99 3.48
N GLU A 5 4.63 2.18 4.33
CA GLU A 5 3.99 1.08 5.07
C GLU A 5 2.79 1.56 5.90
N ALA A 6 2.95 2.66 6.66
CA ALA A 6 1.85 3.21 7.45
C ALA A 6 0.65 3.67 6.60
N LEU A 7 0.91 4.17 5.39
CA LEU A 7 -0.16 4.53 4.44
C LEU A 7 -0.86 3.28 3.88
N GLU A 8 -0.10 2.28 3.44
CA GLU A 8 -0.63 1.00 2.95
C GLU A 8 -1.45 0.27 4.03
N GLU A 9 -0.96 0.22 5.27
CA GLU A 9 -1.72 -0.36 6.39
C GLU A 9 -3.03 0.39 6.65
N LEU A 10 -2.99 1.73 6.60
CA LEU A 10 -4.19 2.54 6.81
C LEU A 10 -5.22 2.31 5.69
N ILE A 11 -4.78 2.29 4.43
CA ILE A 11 -5.61 1.98 3.27
C ILE A 11 -6.23 0.58 3.43
N GLY A 12 -5.41 -0.43 3.74
CA GLY A 12 -5.85 -1.79 3.95
C GLY A 12 -6.90 -1.93 5.04
N ARG A 13 -6.75 -1.21 6.16
CA ARG A 13 -7.75 -1.18 7.25
C ARG A 13 -9.08 -0.57 6.83
N ILE A 14 -9.04 0.54 6.09
CA ILE A 14 -10.24 1.25 5.62
C ILE A 14 -11.01 0.36 4.62
N VAL A 15 -10.31 -0.20 3.62
CA VAL A 15 -10.92 -1.08 2.61
C VAL A 15 -11.50 -2.33 3.26
N SER A 16 -10.76 -2.95 4.17
CA SER A 16 -11.21 -4.14 4.90
C SER A 16 -12.48 -3.87 5.71
N TYR A 17 -12.53 -2.74 6.43
CA TYR A 17 -13.73 -2.34 7.16
C TYR A 17 -14.93 -2.14 6.23
N ALA A 18 -14.76 -1.37 5.15
CA ALA A 18 -15.84 -1.10 4.19
C ALA A 18 -16.34 -2.40 3.53
N GLY A 19 -15.43 -3.29 3.16
CA GLY A 19 -15.73 -4.60 2.58
C GLY A 19 -16.50 -5.50 3.55
N LEU A 20 -16.10 -5.57 4.81
CA LEU A 20 -16.80 -6.35 5.84
C LEU A 20 -18.20 -5.80 6.13
N VAL A 21 -18.35 -4.48 6.21
CA VAL A 21 -19.66 -3.83 6.40
C VAL A 21 -20.60 -4.17 5.24
N TYR A 22 -20.12 -4.01 4.00
CA TYR A 22 -20.88 -4.35 2.80
C TYR A 22 -21.26 -5.83 2.75
N ALA A 23 -20.32 -6.74 3.01
CA ALA A 23 -20.55 -8.18 3.03
C ALA A 23 -21.60 -8.61 4.06
N GLY A 24 -21.79 -7.86 5.16
CA GLY A 24 -22.81 -8.15 6.15
C GLY A 24 -24.25 -7.96 5.67
N ASN A 25 -24.49 -7.09 4.68
CA ASN A 25 -25.79 -6.97 3.99
C ASN A 25 -25.60 -6.21 2.67
N THR A 26 -25.48 -6.94 1.57
CA THR A 26 -25.21 -6.36 0.25
C THR A 26 -26.43 -5.69 -0.39
N ALA A 27 -27.64 -5.92 0.14
CA ALA A 27 -28.87 -5.27 -0.33
C ALA A 27 -29.12 -3.90 0.34
N ASP A 28 -28.34 -3.55 1.37
CA ASP A 28 -28.43 -2.26 2.06
C ASP A 28 -27.78 -1.14 1.21
N PRO A 29 -28.56 -0.17 0.70
CA PRO A 29 -28.04 0.88 -0.17
C PRO A 29 -27.04 1.80 0.52
N GLN A 30 -27.12 1.98 1.85
CA GLN A 30 -26.17 2.83 2.58
C GLN A 30 -24.79 2.16 2.65
N ARG A 31 -24.76 0.84 2.84
CA ARG A 31 -23.51 0.06 2.87
C ARG A 31 -22.87 -0.03 1.50
N ALA A 32 -23.69 -0.25 0.46
CA ALA A 32 -23.23 -0.23 -0.93
C ALA A 32 -22.61 1.13 -1.28
N LYS A 33 -23.25 2.24 -0.89
CA LYS A 33 -22.71 3.59 -1.09
C LYS A 33 -21.39 3.78 -0.35
N LEU A 34 -21.32 3.45 0.94
CA LEU A 34 -20.08 3.58 1.72
C LEU A 34 -18.92 2.81 1.07
N TYR A 35 -19.17 1.57 0.64
CA TYR A 35 -18.18 0.75 -0.03
C TYR A 35 -17.71 1.39 -1.34
N GLY A 36 -18.63 1.89 -2.17
CA GLY A 36 -18.30 2.63 -3.40
C GLY A 36 -17.48 3.89 -3.13
N ASP A 37 -17.90 4.74 -2.19
CA ASP A 37 -17.19 5.97 -1.81
C ASP A 37 -15.75 5.65 -1.33
N VAL A 38 -15.57 4.55 -0.58
CA VAL A 38 -14.25 4.10 -0.14
C VAL A 38 -13.42 3.61 -1.32
N GLN A 39 -13.96 2.79 -2.21
CA GLN A 39 -13.24 2.31 -3.40
C GLN A 39 -12.73 3.47 -4.26
N GLU A 40 -13.54 4.49 -4.50
CA GLU A 40 -13.16 5.70 -5.24
C GLU A 40 -11.98 6.42 -4.56
N LYS A 41 -12.11 6.75 -3.27
CA LYS A 41 -11.06 7.46 -2.52
C LYS A 41 -9.76 6.67 -2.42
N MET A 42 -9.85 5.35 -2.30
CA MET A 42 -8.66 4.50 -2.23
C MET A 42 -7.97 4.41 -3.58
N THR A 43 -8.72 4.37 -4.67
CA THR A 43 -8.15 4.41 -6.04
C THR A 43 -7.37 5.71 -6.26
N ASP A 44 -7.93 6.85 -5.87
CA ASP A 44 -7.26 8.16 -5.97
C ASP A 44 -6.01 8.22 -5.06
N ALA A 45 -6.11 7.74 -3.82
CA ALA A 45 -4.97 7.70 -2.90
C ALA A 45 -3.83 6.81 -3.41
N SER A 46 -4.13 5.59 -3.87
CA SER A 46 -3.12 4.65 -4.38
C SER A 46 -2.42 5.14 -5.64
N ALA A 47 -3.07 5.97 -6.47
CA ALA A 47 -2.43 6.58 -7.64
C ALA A 47 -1.21 7.44 -7.27
N HIS A 48 -1.23 8.10 -6.10
CA HIS A 48 -0.12 8.91 -5.60
C HIS A 48 1.06 8.06 -5.09
N LEU A 49 0.82 6.80 -4.74
CA LEU A 49 1.82 5.87 -4.22
C LEU A 49 2.50 5.05 -5.33
N LEU A 50 1.87 4.95 -6.51
CA LEU A 50 2.33 4.14 -7.64
C LEU A 50 3.79 4.41 -8.01
N PHE A 51 4.17 5.68 -8.16
CA PHE A 51 5.51 6.05 -8.59
C PHE A 51 6.59 5.76 -7.54
N PHE A 52 6.24 5.73 -6.26
CA PHE A 52 7.21 5.41 -5.21
C PHE A 52 7.81 4.02 -5.41
N ALA A 53 6.96 3.03 -5.68
CA ALA A 53 7.38 1.67 -5.98
C ALA A 53 8.14 1.58 -7.32
N LEU A 54 7.61 2.23 -8.37
CA LEU A 54 8.23 2.19 -9.70
C LEU A 54 9.61 2.85 -9.74
N GLU A 55 9.80 3.98 -9.06
CA GLU A 55 11.09 4.66 -9.00
C GLU A 55 12.10 3.86 -8.18
N LEU A 56 11.66 3.17 -7.12
CA LEU A 56 12.54 2.29 -6.35
C LEU A 56 13.11 1.16 -7.22
N ASN A 57 12.33 0.65 -8.17
CA ASN A 57 12.77 -0.38 -9.12
C ASN A 57 13.83 0.10 -10.12
N LEU A 58 13.88 1.41 -10.40
CA LEU A 58 14.83 1.98 -11.34
C LEU A 58 16.21 2.27 -10.72
N ILE A 59 16.33 2.23 -9.40
CA ILE A 59 17.62 2.39 -8.71
C ILE A 59 18.55 1.25 -9.12
N ASP A 60 19.86 1.45 -9.16
CA ASP A 60 20.84 0.39 -9.46
C ASP A 60 20.91 -0.69 -8.36
N ASP A 61 21.10 -1.96 -8.75
CA ASP A 61 21.17 -3.10 -7.80
C ASP A 61 22.30 -2.97 -6.79
N ALA A 62 23.48 -2.51 -7.22
CA ALA A 62 24.62 -2.37 -6.31
C ALA A 62 24.37 -1.24 -5.29
N ALA A 63 23.68 -0.18 -5.70
CA ALA A 63 23.26 0.89 -4.79
C ALA A 63 22.25 0.39 -3.76
N ILE A 64 21.24 -0.39 -4.17
CA ILE A 64 20.25 -0.98 -3.26
C ILE A 64 20.89 -1.95 -2.28
N GLU A 65 21.73 -2.88 -2.73
CA GLU A 65 22.40 -3.85 -1.85
C GLU A 65 23.33 -3.14 -0.86
N SER A 66 24.06 -2.11 -1.31
CA SER A 66 24.89 -1.29 -0.43
C SER A 66 24.05 -0.58 0.63
N ALA A 67 22.92 0.02 0.27
CA ALA A 67 22.01 0.67 1.20
C ALA A 67 21.39 -0.32 2.20
N LEU A 68 20.95 -1.50 1.74
CA LEU A 68 20.38 -2.56 2.58
C LEU A 68 21.40 -3.10 3.58
N ALA A 69 22.68 -3.15 3.22
CA ALA A 69 23.75 -3.57 4.12
C ALA A 69 24.16 -2.47 5.12
N ALA A 70 24.09 -1.20 4.71
CA ALA A 70 24.53 -0.06 5.51
C ALA A 70 23.50 0.38 6.57
N ASP A 71 22.20 0.21 6.30
CA ASP A 71 21.12 0.63 7.20
C ASP A 71 20.24 -0.57 7.62
N LYS A 72 20.26 -0.88 8.93
CA LYS A 72 19.43 -1.95 9.50
C LYS A 72 17.92 -1.68 9.37
N ALA A 73 17.51 -0.41 9.44
CA ALA A 73 16.10 -0.04 9.31
C ALA A 73 15.60 -0.28 7.88
N PHE A 74 16.40 0.08 6.87
CA PHE A 74 16.11 -0.27 5.48
C PHE A 74 16.22 -1.78 5.23
N GLY A 75 17.24 -2.43 5.80
CA GLY A 75 17.46 -3.87 5.71
C GLY A 75 16.31 -4.73 6.24
N HIS A 76 15.49 -4.21 7.17
CA HIS A 76 14.25 -4.87 7.61
C HIS A 76 13.29 -5.16 6.43
N TYR A 77 13.25 -4.25 5.46
CA TYR A 77 12.38 -4.35 4.28
C TYR A 77 12.99 -5.11 3.11
N ARG A 78 14.18 -5.73 3.29
CA ARG A 78 14.88 -6.48 2.23
C ARG A 78 13.96 -7.44 1.46
N PRO A 79 13.09 -8.27 2.08
CA PRO A 79 12.22 -9.16 1.33
C PRO A 79 11.30 -8.43 0.34
N TRP A 80 10.73 -7.30 0.76
CA TRP A 80 9.85 -6.50 -0.10
C TRP A 80 10.63 -5.74 -1.17
N VAL A 81 11.79 -5.16 -0.83
CA VAL A 81 12.63 -4.43 -1.79
C VAL A 81 13.14 -5.34 -2.91
N LEU A 82 13.44 -6.61 -2.59
CA LEU A 82 13.90 -7.58 -3.60
C LEU A 82 12.76 -8.16 -4.44
N ASP A 83 11.56 -8.32 -3.87
CA ASP A 83 10.36 -8.77 -4.62
C ASP A 83 9.85 -7.70 -5.60
N LEU A 84 10.11 -6.42 -5.31
CA LEU A 84 9.70 -5.31 -6.16
C LEU A 84 10.43 -5.31 -7.52
N ARG A 85 11.66 -5.83 -7.56
CA ARG A 85 12.60 -5.75 -8.70
C ARG A 85 12.45 -6.93 -9.65
#